data_AF-A0A9D6N8A3-F1
#
_entry.id   AF-A0A9D6N8A3-F1
#
_cell.length_a   1.000
_cell.length_b   1.000
_cell.length_c   1.000
_cell.angle_alpha   90.00
_cell.angle_beta   90.00
_cell.angle_gamma   90.00
#
_symmetry.space_group_name_H-M   'P 1'
#
loop_
_entity.id
_entity.type
_entity.pdbx_description
1 polymer ?
#
loop_
_entity_poly.entity_id
_entity_poly.type
_entity_poly.pdbx_seq_one_letter_code
_entity_poly.pdbx_strand_id
1 'polypeptide(L)'
;MSEMSYEQALARLKTVVEQLERGSLDLEESLRLFEEGMNLSRRCDEKLREVEERVKVLVEREDGDARRLERGDLNLEFVTREQLEEN
;
A
#
# COMPACT_ATOMS: atom_id res chain seq x y z
N MET A 1 4.68 22.82 4.06
CA MET A 1 5.63 21.77 4.48
C MET A 1 5.47 20.62 3.51
N SER A 2 6.55 20.11 2.92
CA SER A 2 6.48 19.12 1.84
C SER A 2 5.96 17.79 2.41
N GLU A 3 4.67 17.52 2.27
CA GLU A 3 4.15 16.18 2.48
C GLU A 3 4.82 15.26 1.47
N MET A 4 5.30 14.12 1.97
CA MET A 4 5.94 13.09 1.15
C MET A 4 4.91 12.54 0.17
N SER A 5 5.24 12.50 -1.12
CA SER A 5 4.36 11.92 -2.14
C SER A 5 4.16 10.42 -1.92
N TYR A 6 3.09 9.86 -2.50
CA TYR A 6 2.81 8.42 -2.44
C TYR A 6 4.00 7.59 -2.91
N GLU A 7 4.60 7.97 -4.04
CA GLU A 7 5.76 7.28 -4.63
C GLU A 7 6.97 7.32 -3.70
N GLN A 8 7.22 8.46 -3.04
CA GLN A 8 8.29 8.59 -2.06
C GLN A 8 8.02 7.75 -0.79
N ALA A 9 6.78 7.74 -0.30
CA ALA A 9 6.38 6.93 0.85
C ALA A 9 6.55 5.43 0.56
N LEU A 10 6.13 5.00 -0.63
CA LEU A 10 6.25 3.62 -1.09
C LEU A 10 7.72 3.21 -1.29
N ALA A 11 8.54 4.07 -1.91
CA ALA A 11 9.98 3.82 -2.08
C ALA A 11 10.69 3.70 -0.72
N ARG A 12 10.34 4.56 0.24
CA ARG A 12 10.88 4.49 1.59
C ARG A 12 10.43 3.22 2.31
N LEU A 13 9.16 2.82 2.18
CA LEU A 13 8.64 1.60 2.78
C LEU A 13 9.39 0.36 2.26
N LYS A 14 9.63 0.27 0.94
CA LYS A 14 10.44 -0.81 0.35
C LYS A 14 11.84 -0.86 0.95
N THR A 15 12.47 0.31 1.08
CA THR A 15 13.82 0.44 1.66
C THR A 15 13.84 0.01 3.13
N VAL A 16 12.78 0.29 3.88
CA VAL A 16 12.64 -0.15 5.29
C VAL A 16 12.48 -1.66 5.37
N VAL A 17 11.61 -2.26 4.53
CA VAL A 17 11.41 -3.71 4.46
C VAL A 17 12.72 -4.42 4.09
N GLU A 18 13.41 -3.95 3.06
CA GLU A 18 14.72 -4.51 2.68
C GLU A 18 15.76 -4.44 3.80
N GLN A 19 15.74 -3.42 4.64
CA GLN A 19 16.66 -3.32 5.78
C GLN A 19 16.29 -4.30 6.89
N LEU A 20 14.99 -4.46 7.18
CA LEU A 20 14.49 -5.43 8.14
C LEU A 20 14.80 -6.88 7.70
N GLU A 21 14.71 -7.17 6.40
CA GLU A 21 14.99 -8.50 5.84
C GLU A 21 16.48 -8.88 5.84
N ARG A 22 17.39 -7.90 5.78
CA ARG A 22 18.85 -8.15 5.83
C ARG A 22 19.31 -8.71 7.17
N GLY A 23 18.53 -8.51 8.25
CA GLY A 23 18.79 -9.13 9.55
C GLY A 23 20.07 -8.70 10.25
N SER A 24 20.71 -7.61 9.82
CA SER A 24 21.96 -7.08 10.39
C SER A 24 21.74 -5.91 11.36
N LEU A 25 20.51 -5.73 11.84
CA LEU A 25 20.09 -4.60 12.67
C LEU A 25 20.06 -5.01 14.14
N ASP A 26 20.38 -4.06 15.03
CA ASP A 26 20.12 -4.27 16.45
C ASP A 26 18.61 -4.19 16.76
N LEU A 27 18.24 -4.53 18.00
CA LEU A 27 16.83 -4.56 18.42
C LEU A 27 16.18 -3.17 18.34
N GLU A 28 16.92 -2.11 18.67
CA GLU A 28 16.42 -0.74 18.74
C GLU A 28 16.25 -0.13 17.34
N GLU A 29 17.17 -0.41 16.42
CA GLU A 29 17.07 -0.13 15.00
C GLU A 29 15.91 -0.89 14.35
N SER A 30 15.77 -2.18 14.65
CA SER A 30 14.67 -3.00 14.13
C SER A 30 13.31 -2.44 14.56
N LEU A 31 13.16 -2.03 15.83
CA LEU A 31 11.94 -1.41 16.33
C LEU A 31 11.66 -0.06 15.66
N ARG A 32 12.67 0.80 15.51
CA ARG A 32 12.52 2.10 14.82
C ARG A 32 12.09 1.93 13.36
N LEU A 33 12.73 1.02 12.63
CA LEU A 33 12.39 0.73 11.24
C LEU A 33 10.98 0.13 11.13
N PHE A 34 10.58 -0.72 12.07
CA PHE A 34 9.23 -1.26 12.12
C PHE A 34 8.17 -0.17 12.33
N GLU A 35 8.37 0.72 13.30
CA GLU A 35 7.48 1.87 13.53
C GLU A 35 7.42 2.80 12.31
N GLU A 36 8.57 3.05 11.67
CA GLU A 36 8.64 3.82 10.44
C GLU A 36 7.82 3.14 9.32
N GLY A 37 8.01 1.83 9.11
CA GLY A 37 7.28 1.05 8.12
C GLY A 37 5.77 1.07 8.34
N MET A 38 5.32 0.95 9.59
CA MET A 38 3.91 1.07 9.95
C MET A 38 3.32 2.44 9.59
N ASN A 39 4.04 3.52 9.90
CA ASN A 39 3.62 4.87 9.57
C ASN A 39 3.58 5.12 8.05
N LEU A 40 4.56 4.60 7.31
CA LEU A 40 4.60 4.69 5.85
C LEU A 40 3.46 3.92 5.19
N SER A 41 3.20 2.70 5.67
CA SER A 41 2.08 1.85 5.21
C SER A 41 0.74 2.55 5.42
N ARG A 42 0.52 3.11 6.61
CA ARG A 42 -0.71 3.85 6.93
C ARG A 42 -0.90 5.05 6.00
N ARG A 43 0.16 5.82 5.75
CA ARG A 43 0.09 6.96 4.81
C ARG A 43 -0.24 6.53 3.39
N CYS A 44 0.30 5.40 2.93
CA CYS A 44 -0.03 4.86 1.62
C CYS A 44 -1.52 4.49 1.53
N ASP A 45 -2.06 3.81 2.57
CA ASP A 45 -3.48 3.46 2.65
C ASP A 45 -4.38 4.70 2.66
N GLU A 46 -4.04 5.72 3.47
CA GLU A 46 -4.78 6.98 3.53
C GLU A 46 -4.81 7.69 2.17
N LYS A 47 -3.67 7.72 1.46
CA LYS A 47 -3.60 8.36 0.15
C LYS A 47 -4.39 7.60 -0.91
N LEU A 48 -4.36 6.27 -0.89
CA LEU A 48 -5.15 5.44 -1.79
C LEU A 48 -6.65 5.64 -1.53
N ARG A 49 -7.09 5.67 -0.26
CA ARG A 49 -8.48 5.96 0.09
C ARG A 49 -8.96 7.32 -0.40
N GLU A 50 -8.14 8.36 -0.26
CA GLU A 50 -8.48 9.69 -0.78
C GLU A 50 -8.71 9.65 -2.29
N VAL A 51 -7.87 8.90 -3.03
CA VAL A 51 -8.02 8.73 -4.48
C VAL A 51 -9.26 7.91 -4.82
N GLU A 52 -9.50 6.79 -4.13
CA GLU A 52 -10.69 5.94 -4.31
C GLU A 52 -11.99 6.72 -4.09
N GLU A 53 -12.08 7.52 -3.02
CA GLU A 53 -13.25 8.35 -2.74
C GLU A 53 -13.49 9.37 -3.85
N ARG A 54 -12.42 10.01 -4.35
CA ARG A 54 -12.52 10.95 -5.47
C ARG A 54 -12.96 10.28 -6.76
N VAL A 55 -12.42 9.09 -7.07
CA VAL A 55 -12.83 8.31 -8.25
C VAL A 55 -14.30 7.89 -8.12
N LYS A 56 -14.72 7.43 -6.94
CA LYS A 56 -16.11 7.04 -6.69
C LYS A 56 -17.09 8.19 -6.94
N VAL A 57 -16.78 9.39 -6.45
CA VAL A 57 -17.63 10.59 -6.68
C VAL A 57 -17.68 10.98 -8.17
N LEU A 58 -16.60 10.76 -8.92
CA LEU A 58 -16.59 11.04 -10.36
C LEU A 58 -17.44 10.01 -11.13
N VAL A 59 -17.29 8.72 -10.82
CA VAL A 59 -18.08 7.63 -11.43
C VAL A 59 -19.57 7.76 -11.12
N GLU A 60 -19.94 8.08 -9.87
CA GLU A 60 -21.33 8.32 -9.44
C GLU A 60 -22.01 9.49 -10.17
N ARG A 61 -21.22 10.43 -10.74
CA ARG A 61 -21.75 11.58 -11.50
C ARG A 61 -21.90 11.31 -12.99
N GLU A 62 -21.12 10.40 -13.56
CA GLU A 62 -21.19 10.03 -14.98
C GLU A 62 -22.22 8.94 -15.25
N ASP A 63 -22.40 7.98 -14.35
CA ASP A 63 -23.41 6.92 -14.47
C ASP A 63 -24.29 6.88 -13.22
N GLY A 64 -25.58 7.20 -13.39
CA GLY A 64 -26.61 7.11 -12.33
C GLY A 64 -26.94 5.69 -11.84
N ASP A 65 -25.98 4.77 -11.93
CA ASP A 65 -26.11 3.36 -11.53
C ASP A 65 -24.79 2.89 -10.89
N ALA A 66 -24.47 3.50 -9.76
CA ALA A 66 -23.25 3.23 -9.01
C ALA A 66 -23.30 1.84 -8.38
N ARG A 67 -22.76 0.83 -9.07
CA ARG A 67 -22.35 -0.41 -8.43
C ARG A 67 -21.34 -0.05 -7.37
N ARG A 68 -21.75 -0.26 -6.12
CA ARG A 68 -20.96 -0.09 -4.92
C ARG A 68 -19.60 -0.77 -5.09
N LEU A 69 -18.56 0.03 -5.33
CA LEU A 69 -17.18 -0.43 -5.22
C LEU A 69 -16.95 -0.74 -3.73
N GLU A 70 -17.03 -2.03 -3.38
CA GLU A 70 -16.70 -2.50 -2.04
C GLU A 70 -15.18 -2.67 -1.95
N ARG A 71 -14.62 -2.27 -0.81
CA ARG A 71 -13.18 -2.13 -0.49
C ARG A 71 -12.33 -3.41 -0.70
N GLY A 72 -12.94 -4.53 -1.15
CA GLY A 72 -12.32 -5.83 -1.39
C GLY A 72 -12.09 -6.19 -2.87
N ASP A 73 -12.61 -5.42 -3.82
CA ASP A 73 -12.47 -5.73 -5.25
C ASP A 73 -11.09 -5.35 -5.83
N LEU A 74 -10.25 -4.64 -5.04
CA LEU A 74 -8.86 -4.30 -5.39
C LEU A 74 -7.84 -5.29 -4.81
N ASN A 75 -8.27 -6.47 -4.34
CA ASN A 75 -7.33 -7.54 -4.04
C ASN A 75 -6.49 -7.83 -5.29
N LEU A 76 -5.18 -7.54 -5.21
CA LEU A 76 -4.18 -8.13 -6.09
C LEU A 76 -4.16 -9.66 -5.87
N GLU A 77 -5.17 -10.38 -6.36
CA GLU A 77 -5.10 -11.83 -6.55
C GLU A 77 -4.24 -12.20 -7.78
N PHE A 78 -3.56 -11.24 -8.41
CA PHE A 78 -2.77 -11.48 -9.61
C PHE A 78 -1.33 -11.95 -9.40
N VAL A 79 -0.83 -12.03 -8.15
CA VAL A 79 0.53 -12.53 -7.91
C VAL A 79 0.55 -13.37 -6.64
N THR A 80 0.26 -14.68 -6.77
CA THR A 80 0.92 -15.80 -6.05
C THR A 80 0.11 -17.10 -6.06
N ARG A 81 -0.29 -17.67 -7.23
CA ARG A 81 -0.56 -19.13 -7.29
C ARG A 81 -0.68 -19.84 -8.65
N GLU A 82 0.19 -19.56 -9.62
CA GLU A 82 0.19 -20.40 -10.84
C GLU A 82 1.58 -20.71 -11.43
N GLN A 83 2.60 -20.92 -10.58
CA GLN A 83 3.92 -21.39 -11.04
C GLN A 83 4.60 -22.44 -10.13
N LEU A 84 3.82 -23.25 -9.42
CA LEU A 84 4.35 -24.44 -8.72
C LEU A 84 3.45 -25.64 -8.95
N GLU A 85 3.38 -26.09 -10.20
CA GLU A 85 3.21 -27.52 -10.50
C GLU A 85 4.25 -27.87 -11.57
N GLU A 86 5.45 -28.22 -11.10
CA GLU A 86 6.28 -29.19 -11.79
C GLU A 86 5.59 -30.56 -11.65
N ASN A 87 5.11 -31.09 -12.77
CA ASN A 87 5.34 -32.48 -13.23
C ASN A 87 4.90 -32.63 -14.69
#